data_AF-A0A0M8WYX4-F1
#
_entry.id   AF-A0A0M8WYX4-F1
#
_cell.length_a   1.000
_cell.length_b   1.000
_cell.length_c   1.000
_cell.angle_alpha   90.00
_cell.angle_beta   90.00
_cell.angle_gamma   90.00
#
_symmetry.space_group_name_H-M   'P 1'
#
loop_
_entity.id
_entity.type
_entity.pdbx_description
1 polymer ?
#
loop_
_entity_poly.entity_id
_entity_poly.type
_entity_poly.pdbx_seq_one_letter_code
_entity_poly.pdbx_strand_id
1 'polypeptide(L)'
;MTTIGVEEEYLLLDPVTGLPVPLGDKVLATAGLGHLVADHEVQCELLQAQVEVATPVCGTLEEVGGHLLRLRHAVGAAAETHGCRIAACATPPLRHGRPVAVTDQARYRAMLTQAPQLVAEQLVNGMHVHVGVPSRETALQVLNRIRVWLPALTALSANSPLWDGHDTGFASWRTVIFSRWPVSGMPPHFADIADHDRRVQRLLDCGLISDTGQLYWQARLSARYPTIEVRCLDVQLRADDAVMLTGLVRALVQTALAESTAGAPELHCEQELLQGSMWHAARHGLSGTLVDPGGRQRRAGEMLYELLRHVAPALDASGDSRQVTALVHRLLQSGTGADRQRDALAQGGLPAVTDLILAQSTTP
;
A
#
# COMPACT_ATOMS: atom_id res chain seq x y z
N MET A 1 -5.35 22.38 8.52
CA MET A 1 -5.67 21.49 7.39
C MET A 1 -4.75 20.30 7.47
N THR A 2 -5.28 19.07 7.41
CA THR A 2 -4.47 17.85 7.48
C THR A 2 -3.81 17.60 6.13
N THR A 3 -2.48 17.57 6.12
CA THR A 3 -1.70 17.31 4.89
C THR A 3 -1.59 15.81 4.61
N ILE A 4 -1.41 15.47 3.34
CA ILE A 4 -1.30 14.10 2.84
C ILE A 4 -0.15 13.96 1.85
N GLY A 5 0.48 12.80 1.81
CA GLY A 5 1.46 12.40 0.80
C GLY A 5 1.23 10.94 0.43
N VAL A 6 1.49 10.57 -0.82
CA VAL A 6 1.28 9.22 -1.34
C VAL A 6 2.55 8.72 -2.00
N GLU A 7 2.93 7.49 -1.67
CA GLU A 7 3.97 6.75 -2.37
C GLU A 7 3.31 5.58 -3.12
N GLU A 8 3.70 5.36 -4.38
CA GLU A 8 3.29 4.18 -5.17
C GLU A 8 4.52 3.49 -5.74
N GLU A 9 4.59 2.17 -5.56
CA GLU A 9 5.61 1.30 -6.13
C GLU A 9 5.06 0.63 -7.40
N TYR A 10 5.86 0.50 -8.46
CA TYR A 10 5.47 -0.14 -9.72
C TYR A 10 6.48 -1.19 -10.15
N LEU A 11 5.97 -2.26 -10.76
CA LEU A 11 6.83 -3.19 -11.50
C LEU A 11 7.17 -2.61 -12.87
N LEU A 12 8.34 -2.98 -13.37
CA LEU A 12 8.74 -2.81 -14.76
C LEU A 12 8.58 -4.15 -15.46
N LEU A 13 7.66 -4.24 -16.41
CA LEU A 13 7.38 -5.46 -17.17
C LEU A 13 7.81 -5.32 -18.62
N ASP A 14 8.28 -6.43 -19.19
CA ASP A 14 8.36 -6.62 -20.64
C ASP A 14 6.92 -6.67 -21.19
N PRO A 15 6.55 -5.79 -22.15
CA PRO A 15 5.19 -5.71 -22.67
C PRO A 15 4.76 -6.92 -23.51
N VAL A 16 5.71 -7.73 -23.99
CA VAL A 16 5.44 -8.92 -24.80
C VAL A 16 5.31 -10.16 -23.91
N THR A 17 6.24 -10.33 -22.96
CA THR A 17 6.28 -11.54 -22.13
C THR A 17 5.53 -11.41 -20.80
N GLY A 18 5.25 -10.18 -20.36
CA GLY A 18 4.64 -9.89 -19.05
C GLY A 18 5.57 -10.15 -17.87
N LEU A 19 6.87 -10.38 -18.11
CA LEU A 19 7.85 -10.72 -17.08
C LEU A 19 8.54 -9.47 -16.50
N PRO A 20 8.85 -9.45 -15.19
CA PRO A 20 9.62 -8.38 -14.58
C PRO A 20 11.02 -8.25 -15.20
N VAL A 21 11.42 -7.01 -15.53
CA VAL A 21 12.72 -6.69 -16.14
C VAL A 21 13.57 -5.75 -15.27
N PRO A 22 14.88 -6.01 -15.09
CA PRO A 22 15.74 -5.25 -14.19
C PRO A 22 16.21 -3.92 -14.82
N LEU A 23 15.30 -2.97 -15.03
CA LEU A 23 15.57 -1.69 -15.71
C LEU A 23 15.38 -0.45 -14.82
N GLY A 24 15.19 -0.62 -13.51
CA GLY A 24 14.89 0.44 -12.53
C GLY A 24 15.85 1.63 -12.62
N ASP A 25 17.16 1.39 -12.58
CA ASP A 25 18.17 2.46 -12.64
C ASP A 25 18.10 3.26 -13.95
N LYS A 26 17.81 2.59 -15.07
CA LYS A 26 17.69 3.25 -16.38
C LYS A 26 16.43 4.10 -16.47
N VAL A 27 15.30 3.56 -15.98
CA VAL A 27 14.03 4.28 -15.93
C VAL A 27 14.14 5.49 -15.02
N LEU A 28 14.75 5.34 -13.83
CA LEU A 28 15.00 6.43 -12.89
C LEU A 28 15.85 7.54 -13.52
N ALA A 29 16.96 7.17 -14.17
CA ALA A 29 17.83 8.14 -14.83
C ALA A 29 17.09 8.93 -15.93
N THR A 30 16.25 8.26 -16.74
CA THR A 30 15.48 8.94 -17.79
C THR A 30 14.35 9.80 -17.21
N ALA A 31 13.66 9.33 -16.16
CA ALA A 31 12.60 10.09 -15.50
C ALA A 31 13.15 11.38 -14.85
N GLY A 32 14.30 11.29 -14.19
CA GLY A 32 14.95 12.44 -13.53
C GLY A 32 15.53 13.49 -14.50
N LEU A 33 15.68 13.16 -15.78
CA LEU A 33 16.02 14.14 -16.83
C LEU A 33 14.80 14.89 -17.36
N GLY A 34 13.59 14.44 -17.03
CA GLY A 34 12.33 15.05 -17.46
C GLY A 34 11.97 16.28 -16.61
N HIS A 35 11.38 17.30 -17.23
CA HIS A 35 10.87 18.49 -16.54
C HIS A 35 9.60 18.22 -15.69
N LEU A 36 9.05 17.01 -15.79
CA LEU A 36 7.82 16.61 -15.11
C LEU A 36 8.06 16.00 -13.73
N VAL A 37 9.31 15.76 -13.33
CA VAL A 37 9.69 15.10 -12.08
C VAL A 37 10.63 16.03 -11.32
N ALA A 38 10.31 16.31 -10.07
CA ALA A 38 11.20 17.01 -9.16
C ALA A 38 12.16 16.03 -8.46
N ASP A 39 13.22 16.57 -7.89
CA ASP A 39 14.20 15.78 -7.14
C ASP A 39 13.52 14.95 -6.04
N HIS A 40 13.89 13.66 -5.96
CA HIS A 40 13.36 12.67 -5.02
C HIS A 40 11.90 12.21 -5.21
N GLU A 41 11.18 12.70 -6.22
CA GLU A 41 9.83 12.19 -6.51
C GLU A 41 9.83 10.81 -7.16
N VAL A 42 10.96 10.36 -7.73
CA VAL A 42 11.15 9.01 -8.27
C VAL A 42 12.39 8.42 -7.61
N GLN A 43 12.28 7.18 -7.15
CA GLN A 43 13.32 6.47 -6.42
C GLN A 43 13.44 5.03 -6.93
N CYS A 44 14.62 4.45 -6.73
CA CYS A 44 14.81 3.02 -6.92
C CYS A 44 14.24 2.25 -5.73
N GLU A 45 13.85 1.00 -5.96
CA GLU A 45 13.41 0.09 -4.90
C GLU A 45 14.36 -1.11 -4.76
N LEU A 46 14.11 -2.02 -3.82
CA LEU A 46 14.99 -3.15 -3.48
C LEU A 46 15.45 -3.96 -4.71
N LEU A 47 14.51 -4.31 -5.60
CA LEU A 47 14.80 -5.05 -6.82
C LEU A 47 14.80 -4.11 -8.02
N GLN A 48 15.73 -4.31 -8.94
CA GLN A 48 15.86 -3.49 -10.15
C GLN A 48 14.66 -3.62 -11.12
N ALA A 49 13.67 -4.44 -10.83
CA ALA A 49 12.42 -4.50 -11.59
C ALA A 49 11.31 -3.62 -11.00
N GLN A 50 11.65 -2.74 -10.04
CA GLN A 50 10.71 -1.88 -9.36
C GLN A 50 11.18 -0.43 -9.36
N VAL A 51 10.21 0.48 -9.33
CA VAL A 51 10.41 1.92 -9.20
C VAL A 51 9.36 2.48 -8.24
N GLU A 52 9.76 3.40 -7.39
CA GLU A 52 8.86 4.09 -6.45
C GLU A 52 8.66 5.53 -6.92
N VAL A 53 7.43 6.04 -6.77
CA VAL A 53 7.14 7.47 -6.89
C VAL A 53 6.54 8.00 -5.60
N ALA A 54 6.83 9.25 -5.27
CA ALA A 54 6.30 9.94 -4.10
C ALA A 54 5.72 11.31 -4.50
N THR A 55 4.49 11.59 -4.09
CA THR A 55 3.89 12.92 -4.27
C THR A 55 4.56 13.93 -3.34
N PRO A 56 4.54 15.23 -3.68
CA PRO A 56 4.79 16.26 -2.68
C PRO A 56 3.71 16.23 -1.59
N VAL A 57 3.91 17.04 -0.55
CA VAL A 57 2.91 17.25 0.50
C VAL A 57 1.72 18.00 -0.09
N CYS A 58 0.57 17.35 -0.12
CA CYS A 58 -0.69 17.87 -0.67
C CYS A 58 -1.65 18.28 0.46
N GLY A 59 -2.53 19.24 0.17
CA GLY A 59 -3.66 19.63 1.01
C GLY A 59 -4.99 19.00 0.57
N THR A 60 -5.14 18.64 -0.71
CA THR A 60 -6.40 18.12 -1.28
C THR A 60 -6.24 16.80 -2.01
N LEU A 61 -7.34 16.05 -2.17
CA LEU A 61 -7.36 14.84 -3.00
C LEU A 61 -7.20 15.16 -4.49
N GLU A 62 -7.60 16.34 -4.93
CA GLU A 62 -7.39 16.82 -6.31
C GLU A 62 -5.89 16.99 -6.62
N GLU A 63 -5.14 17.61 -5.71
CA GLU A 63 -3.67 17.72 -5.83
C GLU A 63 -3.02 16.33 -5.87
N VAL A 64 -3.42 15.41 -4.98
CA VAL A 64 -2.92 14.03 -4.98
C VAL A 64 -3.18 13.37 -6.33
N GLY A 65 -4.42 13.43 -6.84
CA GLY A 65 -4.76 12.85 -8.15
C GLY A 65 -3.94 13.43 -9.29
N GLY A 66 -3.76 14.75 -9.32
CA GLY A 66 -2.94 15.43 -10.32
C GLY A 66 -1.46 15.00 -10.27
N HIS A 67 -0.88 14.90 -9.06
CA HIS A 67 0.51 14.46 -8.90
C HIS A 67 0.70 12.99 -9.25
N LEU A 68 -0.21 12.10 -8.82
CA LEU A 68 -0.13 10.67 -9.17
C LEU A 68 -0.21 10.44 -10.67
N LEU A 69 -1.14 11.11 -11.37
CA LEU A 69 -1.24 11.02 -12.82
C LEU A 69 0.03 11.52 -13.52
N ARG A 70 0.54 12.69 -13.13
CA ARG A 70 1.80 13.24 -13.67
C ARG A 70 2.96 12.26 -13.47
N LEU A 71 3.11 11.69 -12.28
CA LEU A 71 4.21 10.79 -11.94
C LEU A 71 4.09 9.45 -12.68
N ARG A 72 2.89 8.85 -12.72
CA ARG A 72 2.60 7.65 -13.52
C ARG A 72 2.94 7.86 -15.00
N HIS A 73 2.55 9.00 -15.58
CA HIS A 73 2.89 9.33 -16.96
C HIS A 73 4.39 9.53 -17.17
N ALA A 74 5.07 10.26 -16.28
CA ALA A 74 6.49 10.53 -16.41
C ALA A 74 7.32 9.23 -16.35
N VAL A 75 7.06 8.38 -15.36
CA VAL A 75 7.76 7.09 -15.21
C VAL A 75 7.33 6.11 -16.31
N GLY A 76 6.07 6.11 -16.73
CA GLY A 76 5.59 5.32 -17.87
C GLY A 76 6.31 5.66 -19.17
N ALA A 77 6.45 6.95 -19.50
CA ALA A 77 7.19 7.40 -20.68
C ALA A 77 8.69 7.08 -20.62
N ALA A 78 9.28 7.18 -19.42
CA ALA A 78 10.67 6.77 -19.19
C ALA A 78 10.86 5.25 -19.40
N ALA A 79 9.94 4.43 -18.88
CA ALA A 79 9.93 2.97 -19.08
C ALA A 79 9.84 2.59 -20.57
N GLU A 80 8.95 3.25 -21.32
CA GLU A 80 8.77 3.01 -22.76
C GLU A 80 10.04 3.27 -23.57
N THR A 81 10.83 4.27 -23.18
CA THR A 81 12.12 4.59 -23.81
C THR A 81 13.14 3.43 -23.69
N HIS A 82 13.01 2.60 -22.65
CA HIS A 82 13.86 1.44 -22.41
C HIS A 82 13.21 0.11 -22.82
N GLY A 83 12.06 0.15 -23.50
CA GLY A 83 11.36 -1.03 -24.02
C GLY A 83 10.59 -1.82 -22.96
N CYS A 84 10.29 -1.23 -21.80
CA CYS A 84 9.42 -1.83 -20.78
C CYS A 84 8.21 -0.94 -20.49
N ARG A 85 7.30 -1.40 -19.64
CA ARG A 85 6.12 -0.65 -19.19
C ARG A 85 6.01 -0.73 -17.67
N ILE A 86 5.47 0.32 -17.06
CA ILE A 86 5.07 0.26 -15.65
C ILE A 86 3.83 -0.61 -15.48
N ALA A 87 3.75 -1.32 -14.36
CA ALA A 87 2.62 -2.14 -13.98
C ALA A 87 2.23 -1.85 -12.52
N ALA A 88 1.07 -1.23 -12.36
CA ALA A 88 0.46 -0.88 -11.07
C ALA A 88 -0.32 -2.07 -10.49
N CYS A 89 0.40 -3.17 -10.25
CA CYS A 89 -0.09 -4.34 -9.53
C CYS A 89 0.84 -4.70 -8.37
N ALA A 90 0.26 -5.18 -7.28
CA ALA A 90 1.02 -5.41 -6.06
C ALA A 90 1.88 -6.67 -6.10
N THR A 91 1.65 -7.56 -7.06
CA THR A 91 2.53 -8.69 -7.41
C THR A 91 2.55 -8.88 -8.93
N PRO A 92 3.65 -9.35 -9.53
CA PRO A 92 3.66 -9.71 -10.94
C PRO A 92 2.78 -10.95 -11.20
N PRO A 93 1.92 -10.94 -12.24
CA PRO A 93 1.16 -12.14 -12.63
C PRO A 93 2.05 -13.34 -12.97
N LEU A 94 3.22 -13.06 -13.55
CA LEU A 94 4.19 -14.05 -13.97
C LEU A 94 5.59 -13.66 -13.46
N ARG A 95 6.39 -14.65 -13.05
CA ARG A 95 7.77 -14.44 -12.62
C ARG A 95 8.70 -15.38 -13.35
N HIS A 96 9.95 -14.94 -13.47
CA HIS A 96 11.02 -15.85 -13.84
C HIS A 96 11.35 -16.78 -12.66
N GLY A 97 11.73 -18.02 -12.96
CA GLY A 97 12.30 -18.93 -11.95
C GLY A 97 13.69 -18.52 -11.45
N ARG A 98 14.20 -17.34 -11.84
CA ARG A 98 15.46 -16.77 -11.38
C ARG A 98 15.19 -15.44 -10.66
N PRO A 99 15.89 -15.15 -9.55
CA PRO A 99 15.76 -13.87 -8.86
C PRO A 99 16.11 -12.69 -9.76
N VAL A 100 15.39 -11.59 -9.59
CA VAL A 100 15.72 -10.29 -10.17
C VAL A 100 16.94 -9.71 -9.44
N ALA A 101 17.78 -8.96 -10.15
CA ALA A 101 18.92 -8.28 -9.56
C ALA A 101 18.50 -7.27 -8.48
N VAL A 102 19.24 -7.27 -7.37
CA VAL A 102 19.07 -6.31 -6.27
C VAL A 102 19.75 -5.00 -6.64
N THR A 103 19.10 -3.88 -6.33
CA THR A 103 19.66 -2.53 -6.54
C THR A 103 20.94 -2.36 -5.72
N ASP A 104 22.00 -1.78 -6.30
CA ASP A 104 23.33 -1.69 -5.68
C ASP A 104 23.40 -0.60 -4.59
N GLN A 105 22.68 -0.83 -3.50
CA GLN A 105 22.77 -0.06 -2.26
C GLN A 105 23.23 -0.97 -1.13
N ALA A 106 24.01 -0.41 -0.19
CA ALA A 106 24.54 -1.16 0.95
C ALA A 106 23.41 -1.84 1.78
N ARG A 107 22.31 -1.11 2.02
CA ARG A 107 21.13 -1.61 2.73
C ARG A 107 20.53 -2.86 2.05
N TYR A 108 20.33 -2.79 0.74
CA TYR A 108 19.72 -3.86 -0.03
C TYR A 108 20.61 -5.09 -0.15
N ARG A 109 21.94 -4.91 -0.31
CA ARG A 109 22.91 -6.02 -0.26
C ARG A 109 22.94 -6.71 1.10
N ALA A 110 22.80 -5.95 2.19
CA ALA A 110 22.70 -6.52 3.52
C ALA A 110 21.42 -7.37 3.67
N MET A 111 20.26 -6.87 3.19
CA MET A 111 19.01 -7.65 3.18
C MET A 111 19.14 -8.94 2.37
N LEU A 112 19.76 -8.90 1.18
CA LEU A 112 20.01 -10.08 0.37
C LEU A 112 20.87 -11.12 1.10
N THR A 113 21.89 -10.66 1.82
CA THR A 113 22.78 -11.54 2.59
C THR A 113 22.03 -12.21 3.75
N GLN A 114 21.12 -11.48 4.42
CA GLN A 114 20.37 -11.96 5.58
C GLN A 114 19.24 -12.92 5.21
N ALA A 115 18.47 -12.62 4.16
CA ALA A 115 17.29 -13.38 3.77
C ALA A 115 17.15 -13.53 2.24
N PRO A 116 18.02 -14.31 1.59
CA PRO A 116 18.09 -14.38 0.12
C PRO A 116 16.75 -14.75 -0.54
N GLN A 117 16.04 -15.73 0.02
CA GLN A 117 14.76 -16.18 -0.55
C GLN A 117 13.66 -15.14 -0.39
N LEU A 118 13.60 -14.45 0.75
CA LEU A 118 12.61 -13.38 0.95
C LEU A 118 12.87 -12.22 -0.01
N VAL A 119 14.14 -11.83 -0.20
CA VAL A 119 14.51 -10.81 -1.18
C VAL A 119 14.17 -11.23 -2.61
N ALA A 120 14.44 -12.47 -3.01
CA ALA A 120 14.10 -12.98 -4.35
C ALA A 120 12.58 -12.96 -4.63
N GLU A 121 11.76 -13.02 -3.59
CA GLU A 121 10.30 -12.97 -3.65
C GLU A 121 9.73 -11.60 -3.30
N GLN A 122 10.56 -10.59 -3.02
CA GLN A 122 10.15 -9.23 -2.69
C GLN A 122 9.77 -8.40 -3.94
N LEU A 123 9.16 -9.05 -4.94
CA LEU A 123 8.56 -8.40 -6.11
C LEU A 123 7.15 -7.90 -5.78
N VAL A 124 7.01 -7.20 -4.64
CA VAL A 124 5.73 -6.72 -4.14
C VAL A 124 5.70 -5.21 -4.07
N ASN A 125 4.55 -4.63 -4.41
CA ASN A 125 4.43 -3.19 -4.63
C ASN A 125 3.25 -2.62 -3.84
N GLY A 126 3.53 -1.65 -2.98
CA GLY A 126 2.56 -1.00 -2.12
C GLY A 126 2.10 0.35 -2.61
N MET A 127 1.03 0.81 -1.96
CA MET A 127 0.69 2.22 -1.86
C MET A 127 0.85 2.62 -0.39
N HIS A 128 1.63 3.66 -0.12
CA HIS A 128 1.77 4.21 1.23
C HIS A 128 1.11 5.57 1.32
N VAL A 129 0.28 5.77 2.35
CA VAL A 129 -0.38 7.06 2.59
C VAL A 129 0.15 7.66 3.88
N HIS A 130 0.79 8.81 3.75
CA HIS A 130 1.23 9.66 4.84
C HIS A 130 0.15 10.67 5.19
N VAL A 131 -0.22 10.77 6.47
CA VAL A 131 -1.15 11.79 6.96
C VAL A 131 -0.49 12.57 8.08
N GLY A 132 -0.41 13.90 7.91
CA GLY A 132 0.22 14.81 8.87
C GLY A 132 -0.49 14.81 10.22
N VAL A 133 0.29 14.73 11.31
CA VAL A 133 -0.21 14.74 12.69
C VAL A 133 0.57 15.74 13.55
N PRO A 134 -0.03 16.31 14.61
CA PRO A 134 0.59 17.40 15.38
C PRO A 134 1.84 17.00 16.18
N SER A 135 1.91 15.75 16.67
CA SER A 135 3.01 15.26 17.49
C SER A 135 3.15 13.75 17.41
N ARG A 136 4.29 13.19 17.87
CA ARG A 136 4.52 11.73 17.93
C ARG A 136 3.59 11.04 18.92
N GLU A 137 3.29 11.69 20.04
CA GLU A 137 2.33 11.19 21.04
C GLU A 137 0.95 11.07 20.43
N THR A 138 0.53 12.10 19.69
CA THR A 138 -0.75 12.09 18.97
C THR A 138 -0.75 11.02 17.87
N ALA A 139 0.36 10.88 17.15
CA ALA A 139 0.55 9.84 16.15
C ALA A 139 0.33 8.44 16.76
N LEU A 140 0.90 8.16 17.93
CA LEU A 140 0.73 6.88 18.61
C LEU A 140 -0.73 6.61 19.00
N GLN A 141 -1.44 7.62 19.53
CA GLN A 141 -2.87 7.51 19.84
C GLN A 141 -3.70 7.21 18.58
N VAL A 142 -3.38 7.86 17.46
CA VAL A 142 -3.99 7.55 16.16
C VAL A 142 -3.67 6.12 15.74
N LEU A 143 -2.40 5.70 15.82
CA LEU A 143 -1.97 4.35 15.43
C LEU A 143 -2.77 3.29 16.18
N ASN A 144 -2.92 3.43 17.50
CA ASN A 144 -3.68 2.49 18.32
C ASN A 144 -5.13 2.37 17.85
N ARG A 145 -5.78 3.48 17.49
CA ARG A 145 -7.19 3.54 17.06
C ARG A 145 -7.44 2.99 15.66
N ILE A 146 -6.53 3.23 14.72
CA ILE A 146 -6.75 2.82 13.31
C ILE A 146 -6.49 1.34 13.08
N ARG A 147 -5.79 0.65 13.99
CA ARG A 147 -5.41 -0.78 13.88
C ARG A 147 -6.58 -1.68 13.49
N VAL A 148 -7.74 -1.49 14.12
CA VAL A 148 -8.93 -2.32 13.88
C VAL A 148 -9.54 -2.15 12.48
N TRP A 149 -9.17 -1.09 11.77
CA TRP A 149 -9.68 -0.76 10.43
C TRP A 149 -8.73 -1.15 9.29
N LEU A 150 -7.46 -1.44 9.59
CA LEU A 150 -6.46 -1.82 8.58
C LEU A 150 -6.88 -3.06 7.76
N PRO A 151 -7.49 -4.13 8.33
CA PRO A 151 -7.98 -5.24 7.53
C PRO A 151 -9.02 -4.84 6.48
N ALA A 152 -9.93 -3.91 6.79
CA ALA A 152 -10.91 -3.43 5.82
C ALA A 152 -10.26 -2.63 4.68
N LEU A 153 -9.23 -1.82 5.00
CA LEU A 153 -8.44 -1.12 3.98
C LEU A 153 -7.67 -2.09 3.08
N THR A 154 -7.04 -3.12 3.65
CA THR A 154 -6.36 -4.17 2.87
C THR A 154 -7.34 -4.90 1.94
N ALA A 155 -8.51 -5.29 2.44
CA ALA A 155 -9.54 -5.95 1.64
C ALA A 155 -10.04 -5.07 0.48
N LEU A 156 -10.23 -3.78 0.74
CA LEU A 156 -10.65 -2.79 -0.26
C LEU A 156 -9.59 -2.54 -1.32
N SER A 157 -8.32 -2.51 -0.93
CA SER A 157 -7.18 -2.23 -1.82
C SER A 157 -6.68 -3.43 -2.61
N ALA A 158 -7.17 -4.65 -2.34
CA ALA A 158 -6.60 -5.88 -2.85
C ALA A 158 -6.38 -5.88 -4.38
N ASN A 159 -5.13 -6.06 -4.82
CA ASN A 159 -4.71 -5.98 -6.22
C ASN A 159 -3.52 -6.91 -6.54
N SER A 160 -3.45 -8.07 -5.88
CA SER A 160 -2.39 -9.05 -6.10
C SER A 160 -2.88 -10.50 -5.98
N PRO A 161 -3.82 -10.97 -6.83
CA PRO A 161 -4.32 -12.33 -6.73
C PRO A 161 -3.39 -13.38 -7.32
N LEU A 162 -2.51 -12.98 -8.25
CA LEU A 162 -1.69 -13.89 -9.04
C LEU A 162 -0.23 -13.92 -8.57
N TRP A 163 0.38 -15.08 -8.71
CA TRP A 163 1.80 -15.33 -8.49
C TRP A 163 2.25 -16.54 -9.30
N ASP A 164 3.43 -16.49 -9.92
CA ASP A 164 3.98 -17.59 -10.72
C ASP A 164 2.96 -18.19 -11.72
N GLY A 165 2.18 -17.34 -12.39
CA GLY A 165 1.26 -17.72 -13.46
C GLY A 165 -0.08 -18.34 -13.03
N HIS A 166 -0.41 -18.36 -11.74
CA HIS A 166 -1.67 -18.91 -11.23
C HIS A 166 -2.30 -18.02 -10.16
N ASP A 167 -3.61 -18.22 -9.92
CA ASP A 167 -4.32 -17.60 -8.80
C ASP A 167 -3.89 -18.26 -7.50
N THR A 168 -3.37 -17.45 -6.59
CA THR A 168 -2.88 -17.88 -5.27
C THR A 168 -3.99 -18.28 -4.31
N GLY A 169 -5.24 -17.92 -4.66
CA GLY A 169 -6.39 -17.96 -3.77
C GLY A 169 -6.50 -16.73 -2.87
N PHE A 170 -5.52 -15.83 -2.82
CA PHE A 170 -5.59 -14.59 -2.04
C PHE A 170 -6.05 -13.41 -2.89
N ALA A 171 -6.69 -12.41 -2.30
CA ALA A 171 -6.97 -11.14 -2.97
C ALA A 171 -5.74 -10.21 -2.91
N SER A 172 -5.02 -10.21 -1.78
CA SER A 172 -3.71 -9.54 -1.62
C SER A 172 -2.63 -10.57 -1.26
N TRP A 173 -1.96 -11.11 -2.27
CA TRP A 173 -0.78 -11.97 -2.07
C TRP A 173 0.42 -11.18 -1.55
N ARG A 174 0.51 -9.88 -1.88
CA ARG A 174 1.51 -8.97 -1.31
C ARG A 174 1.54 -9.04 0.22
N THR A 175 0.37 -9.03 0.86
CA THR A 175 0.25 -9.11 2.32
C THR A 175 0.90 -10.39 2.88
N VAL A 176 0.73 -11.52 2.19
CA VAL A 176 1.31 -12.82 2.61
C VAL A 176 2.82 -12.86 2.40
N ILE A 177 3.32 -12.33 1.29
CA ILE A 177 4.76 -12.23 1.05
C ILE A 177 5.43 -11.39 2.14
N PHE A 178 4.85 -10.22 2.43
CA PHE A 178 5.41 -9.24 3.36
C PHE A 178 5.36 -9.74 4.82
N SER A 179 4.38 -10.58 5.19
CA SER A 179 4.24 -11.11 6.56
C SER A 179 5.33 -12.10 6.97
N ARG A 180 6.24 -12.47 6.07
CA ARG A 180 7.35 -13.41 6.35
C ARG A 180 8.58 -12.71 6.91
N TRP A 181 8.61 -11.38 6.91
CA TRP A 181 9.70 -10.62 7.51
C TRP A 181 9.60 -10.60 9.05
N PRO A 182 10.73 -10.54 9.78
CA PRO A 182 10.77 -10.76 11.24
C PRO A 182 9.85 -9.84 12.06
N VAL A 183 9.78 -8.56 11.71
CA VAL A 183 8.95 -7.56 12.40
C VAL A 183 7.95 -6.98 11.41
N SER A 184 6.89 -7.72 11.13
CA SER A 184 5.90 -7.39 10.09
C SER A 184 4.45 -7.59 10.55
N GLY A 185 3.51 -7.08 9.75
CA GLY A 185 2.07 -7.31 9.95
C GLY A 185 1.40 -6.25 10.82
N MET A 186 0.42 -6.65 11.62
CA MET A 186 -0.36 -5.70 12.42
C MET A 186 0.52 -5.01 13.48
N PRO A 187 0.54 -3.66 13.54
CA PRO A 187 1.31 -2.98 14.57
C PRO A 187 0.76 -3.37 15.96
N PRO A 188 1.62 -3.51 16.98
CA PRO A 188 1.15 -3.75 18.34
C PRO A 188 0.35 -2.58 18.91
N HIS A 189 -0.39 -2.82 20.00
CA HIS A 189 -0.84 -1.74 20.87
C HIS A 189 0.35 -1.22 21.67
N PHE A 190 0.39 0.08 21.89
CA PHE A 190 1.40 0.73 22.73
C PHE A 190 0.71 1.57 23.80
N ALA A 191 1.20 1.47 25.05
CA ALA A 191 0.64 2.24 26.15
C ALA A 191 0.87 3.75 25.98
N ASP A 192 2.08 4.12 25.58
CA ASP A 192 2.51 5.50 25.34
C ASP A 192 3.71 5.52 24.37
N ILE A 193 4.19 6.73 24.06
CA ILE A 193 5.36 6.91 23.18
C ILE A 193 6.64 6.32 23.77
N ALA A 194 6.78 6.29 25.10
CA ALA A 194 7.94 5.71 25.76
C ALA A 194 7.93 4.17 25.64
N ASP A 195 6.76 3.53 25.70
CA ASP A 195 6.61 2.10 25.44
C ASP A 195 6.96 1.74 24.01
N HIS A 196 6.47 2.52 23.04
CA HIS A 196 6.87 2.37 21.65
C HIS A 196 8.39 2.46 21.48
N ASP A 197 9.01 3.53 21.97
CA ASP A 197 10.44 3.77 21.77
C ASP A 197 11.30 2.70 22.49
N ARG A 198 10.93 2.29 23.71
CA ARG A 198 11.59 1.17 24.39
C ARG A 198 11.51 -0.13 23.60
N ARG A 199 10.34 -0.45 23.03
CA ARG A 199 10.13 -1.71 22.31
C ARG A 199 10.88 -1.71 20.97
N VAL A 200 10.85 -0.60 20.23
CA VAL A 200 11.63 -0.45 19.00
C VAL A 200 13.14 -0.52 19.29
N GLN A 201 13.61 0.16 20.34
CA GLN A 201 15.03 0.10 20.73
C GLN A 201 15.46 -1.32 21.08
N ARG A 202 14.62 -2.09 21.80
CA ARG A 202 14.93 -3.51 22.08
C ARG A 202 15.05 -4.37 20.82
N LEU A 203 14.27 -4.10 19.77
CA LEU A 203 14.40 -4.81 18.50
C LEU A 203 15.75 -4.52 17.82
N LEU A 204 16.22 -3.27 17.90
CA LEU A 204 17.54 -2.85 17.41
C LEU A 204 18.67 -3.45 18.23
N ASP A 205 18.59 -3.36 19.56
CA ASP A 205 19.63 -3.86 20.49
C ASP A 205 19.82 -5.38 20.38
N CYS A 206 18.73 -6.12 20.14
CA CYS A 206 18.79 -7.57 19.90
C CYS A 206 19.20 -7.94 18.46
N GLY A 207 19.38 -6.97 17.56
CA GLY A 207 19.73 -7.20 16.16
C GLY A 207 18.64 -7.88 15.33
N LEU A 208 17.38 -7.82 15.78
CA LEU A 208 16.23 -8.36 15.03
C LEU A 208 15.88 -7.49 13.81
N ILE A 209 16.24 -6.21 13.88
CA ILE A 209 16.21 -5.26 12.78
C ILE A 209 17.50 -4.45 12.76
N SER A 210 17.99 -4.07 11.57
CA SER A 210 19.16 -3.21 11.41
C SER A 210 18.85 -1.72 11.59
N ASP A 211 17.61 -1.34 11.30
CA ASP A 211 17.11 0.02 11.34
C ASP A 211 15.58 0.04 11.44
N THR A 212 15.02 1.19 11.78
CA THR A 212 13.57 1.38 11.93
C THR A 212 12.78 1.25 10.64
N GLY A 213 13.44 1.32 9.47
CA GLY A 213 12.81 1.05 8.18
C GLY A 213 12.40 -0.41 8.00
N GLN A 214 13.00 -1.35 8.76
CA GLN A 214 12.60 -2.76 8.80
C GLN A 214 11.42 -3.04 9.74
N LEU A 215 10.78 -2.01 10.29
CA LEU A 215 9.46 -2.12 10.91
C LEU A 215 8.41 -2.19 9.80
N TYR A 216 8.10 -3.41 9.38
CA TYR A 216 7.19 -3.76 8.29
C TYR A 216 5.73 -3.83 8.75
N TRP A 217 5.34 -2.92 9.65
CA TRP A 217 3.97 -2.84 10.13
C TRP A 217 3.04 -2.25 9.09
N GLN A 218 1.79 -2.72 9.11
CA GLN A 218 0.72 -2.31 8.21
C GLN A 218 0.31 -0.83 8.37
N ALA A 219 0.64 -0.23 9.50
CA ALA A 219 0.74 1.21 9.69
C ALA A 219 1.83 1.51 10.73
N ARG A 220 2.48 2.68 10.64
CA ARG A 220 3.54 3.07 11.58
C ARG A 220 3.64 4.59 11.76
N LEU A 221 4.37 4.98 12.79
CA LEU A 221 4.89 6.34 12.92
C LEU A 221 6.01 6.47 11.89
N SER A 222 5.94 7.46 10.99
CA SER A 222 7.03 7.68 10.05
C SER A 222 8.29 8.12 10.81
N ALA A 223 9.44 7.56 10.44
CA ALA A 223 10.73 7.94 11.01
C ALA A 223 11.24 9.28 10.48
N ARG A 224 10.78 9.69 9.29
CA ARG A 224 11.26 10.88 8.57
C ARG A 224 10.31 12.06 8.66
N TYR A 225 9.01 11.79 8.70
CA TYR A 225 7.97 12.81 8.65
C TYR A 225 7.08 12.79 9.89
N PRO A 226 6.51 13.93 10.32
CA PRO A 226 5.54 13.99 11.42
C PRO A 226 4.17 13.48 10.94
N THR A 227 4.12 12.21 10.54
CA THR A 227 2.97 11.59 9.89
C THR A 227 2.69 10.20 10.44
N ILE A 228 1.43 9.78 10.37
CA ILE A 228 1.09 8.36 10.35
C ILE A 228 1.18 7.87 8.91
N GLU A 229 1.88 6.75 8.73
CA GLU A 229 2.13 6.12 7.44
C GLU A 229 1.37 4.79 7.39
N VAL A 230 0.32 4.72 6.56
CA VAL A 230 -0.47 3.50 6.32
C VAL A 230 0.11 2.77 5.11
N ARG A 231 0.51 1.51 5.30
CA ARG A 231 1.29 0.72 4.32
C ARG A 231 0.62 -0.59 3.89
N CYS A 232 -0.57 -0.85 4.42
CA CYS A 232 -1.31 -2.09 4.22
C CYS A 232 -2.00 -2.20 2.87
N LEU A 233 -1.89 -1.17 2.04
CA LEU A 233 -2.52 -1.08 0.73
C LEU A 233 -1.61 -1.68 -0.33
N ASP A 234 -2.20 -2.49 -1.21
CA ASP A 234 -1.60 -2.82 -2.49
C ASP A 234 -1.56 -1.55 -3.37
N VAL A 235 -0.59 -1.43 -4.29
CA VAL A 235 -0.67 -0.39 -5.34
C VAL A 235 -1.91 -0.60 -6.21
N GLN A 236 -2.56 0.47 -6.67
CA GLN A 236 -3.85 0.38 -7.37
C GLN A 236 -3.70 0.45 -8.90
N LEU A 237 -4.51 -0.33 -9.63
CA LEU A 237 -4.53 -0.30 -11.10
C LEU A 237 -4.78 1.12 -11.63
N ARG A 238 -5.72 1.85 -11.02
CA ARG A 238 -6.15 3.19 -11.43
C ARG A 238 -5.73 4.25 -10.41
N ALA A 239 -5.39 5.45 -10.87
CA ALA A 239 -5.05 6.55 -10.00
C ALA A 239 -6.23 7.00 -9.11
N ASP A 240 -7.45 6.99 -9.64
CA ASP A 240 -8.65 7.34 -8.89
C ASP A 240 -8.91 6.40 -7.71
N ASP A 241 -8.59 5.11 -7.85
CA ASP A 241 -8.75 4.13 -6.75
C ASP A 241 -7.70 4.39 -5.66
N ALA A 242 -6.49 4.82 -6.04
CA ALA A 242 -5.49 5.32 -5.10
C ALA A 242 -5.97 6.61 -4.40
N VAL A 243 -6.57 7.56 -5.13
CA VAL A 243 -7.16 8.79 -4.55
C VAL A 243 -8.28 8.47 -3.55
N MET A 244 -9.15 7.51 -3.89
CA MET A 244 -10.21 7.02 -2.99
C MET A 244 -9.63 6.48 -1.68
N LEU A 245 -8.62 5.60 -1.76
CA LEU A 245 -7.97 5.03 -0.58
C LEU A 245 -7.26 6.11 0.25
N THR A 246 -6.61 7.08 -0.38
CA THR A 246 -6.01 8.23 0.30
C THR A 246 -7.07 9.04 1.07
N GLY A 247 -8.24 9.28 0.47
CA GLY A 247 -9.36 9.96 1.13
C GLY A 247 -9.87 9.20 2.36
N LEU A 248 -10.02 7.87 2.24
CA LEU A 248 -10.42 7.01 3.36
C LEU A 248 -9.37 6.99 4.48
N VAL A 249 -8.09 6.88 4.14
CA VAL A 249 -6.99 6.92 5.13
C VAL A 249 -6.92 8.27 5.83
N ARG A 250 -7.02 9.38 5.08
CA ARG A 250 -7.08 10.74 5.65
C ARG A 250 -8.24 10.87 6.62
N ALA A 251 -9.44 10.48 6.21
CA ALA A 251 -10.64 10.60 7.03
C ALA A 251 -10.58 9.69 8.26
N LEU A 252 -9.99 8.49 8.15
CA LEU A 252 -9.77 7.58 9.27
C LEU A 252 -8.81 8.18 10.30
N VAL A 253 -7.68 8.75 9.86
CA VAL A 253 -6.73 9.43 10.75
C VAL A 253 -7.37 10.67 11.41
N GLN A 254 -8.10 11.48 10.66
CA GLN A 254 -8.82 12.65 11.20
C GLN A 254 -9.89 12.25 12.22
N THR A 255 -10.60 11.15 11.98
CA THR A 255 -11.59 10.59 12.92
C THR A 255 -10.88 10.16 14.21
N ALA A 256 -9.78 9.41 14.11
CA ALA A 256 -8.99 9.01 15.26
C ALA A 256 -8.41 10.19 16.06
N LEU A 257 -8.00 11.27 15.38
CA LEU A 257 -7.56 12.52 16.02
C LEU A 257 -8.70 13.19 16.82
N ALA A 258 -9.89 13.27 16.22
CA ALA A 258 -11.06 13.84 16.87
C ALA A 258 -11.48 13.03 18.10
N GLU A 259 -11.49 11.70 17.98
CA GLU A 259 -11.79 10.79 19.08
C GLU A 259 -10.78 10.88 20.22
N SER A 260 -9.48 10.95 19.90
CA SER A 260 -8.42 11.13 20.89
C SER A 260 -8.59 12.46 21.63
N THR A 261 -8.88 13.54 20.90
CA THR A 261 -9.13 14.87 21.50
C THR A 261 -10.38 14.88 22.38
N ALA A 262 -11.41 14.14 22.00
CA ALA A 262 -12.65 14.01 22.77
C ALA A 262 -12.54 13.03 23.97
N GLY A 263 -11.41 12.34 24.13
CA GLY A 263 -11.24 11.32 25.16
C GLY A 263 -12.13 10.08 24.97
N ALA A 264 -12.55 9.81 23.72
CA ALA A 264 -13.34 8.62 23.41
C ALA A 264 -12.53 7.34 23.74
N PRO A 265 -13.13 6.26 24.22
CA PRO A 265 -12.40 5.02 24.49
C PRO A 265 -11.76 4.46 23.21
N GLU A 266 -10.59 3.84 23.34
CA GLU A 266 -10.00 3.04 22.26
C GLU A 266 -10.76 1.71 22.12
N LEU A 267 -10.93 1.23 20.89
CA LEU A 267 -11.42 -0.13 20.66
C LEU A 267 -10.26 -1.10 20.88
N HIS A 268 -10.34 -1.86 21.97
CA HIS A 268 -9.38 -2.91 22.25
C HIS A 268 -9.72 -4.17 21.46
N CYS A 269 -8.74 -4.68 20.70
CA CYS A 269 -8.79 -5.94 19.99
C CYS A 269 -7.48 -6.68 20.20
N GLU A 270 -7.56 -7.96 20.56
CA GLU A 270 -6.41 -8.82 20.82
C GLU A 270 -5.51 -8.91 19.59
N GLN A 271 -4.19 -8.95 19.81
CA GLN A 271 -3.21 -8.89 18.74
C GLN A 271 -3.35 -10.08 17.77
N GLU A 272 -3.61 -11.28 18.29
CA GLU A 272 -3.81 -12.51 17.51
C GLU A 272 -5.06 -12.40 16.64
N LEU A 273 -6.12 -11.76 17.14
CA LEU A 273 -7.35 -11.55 16.38
C LEU A 273 -7.12 -10.53 15.25
N LEU A 274 -6.37 -9.46 15.49
CA LEU A 274 -5.99 -8.51 14.45
C LEU A 274 -5.13 -9.17 13.37
N GLN A 275 -4.16 -10.00 13.75
CA GLN A 275 -3.32 -10.75 12.80
C GLN A 275 -4.16 -11.71 11.95
N GLY A 276 -5.06 -12.47 12.58
CA GLY A 276 -5.99 -13.35 11.88
C GLY A 276 -6.94 -12.57 10.94
N SER A 277 -7.41 -11.41 11.39
CA SER A 277 -8.28 -10.53 10.59
C SER A 277 -7.58 -9.98 9.37
N MET A 278 -6.31 -9.58 9.49
CA MET A 278 -5.48 -9.11 8.37
C MET A 278 -5.25 -10.23 7.35
N TRP A 279 -4.93 -11.44 7.81
CA TRP A 279 -4.81 -12.60 6.91
C TRP A 279 -6.13 -12.91 6.20
N HIS A 280 -7.24 -12.89 6.94
CA HIS A 280 -8.59 -13.16 6.40
C HIS A 280 -8.99 -12.11 5.36
N ALA A 281 -8.71 -10.83 5.62
CA ALA A 281 -8.90 -9.75 4.66
C ALA A 281 -8.05 -9.94 3.40
N ALA A 282 -6.77 -10.26 3.54
CA ALA A 282 -5.88 -10.55 2.42
C ALA A 282 -6.37 -11.76 1.60
N ARG A 283 -6.95 -12.77 2.24
CA ARG A 283 -7.47 -13.97 1.58
C ARG A 283 -8.74 -13.71 0.79
N HIS A 284 -9.69 -12.97 1.36
CA HIS A 284 -11.05 -12.88 0.83
C HIS A 284 -11.36 -11.56 0.11
N GLY A 285 -10.59 -10.50 0.33
CA GLY A 285 -10.92 -9.18 -0.20
C GLY A 285 -12.36 -8.79 0.16
N LEU A 286 -13.09 -8.24 -0.82
CA LEU A 286 -14.51 -7.89 -0.64
C LEU A 286 -15.50 -9.01 -1.02
N SER A 287 -15.01 -10.18 -1.45
CA SER A 287 -15.86 -11.28 -1.95
C SER A 287 -16.53 -12.12 -0.85
N GLY A 288 -16.13 -11.93 0.41
CA GLY A 288 -16.57 -12.77 1.53
C GLY A 288 -16.94 -11.98 2.77
N THR A 289 -16.42 -12.45 3.89
CA THR A 289 -16.61 -11.83 5.20
C THR A 289 -15.32 -11.15 5.67
N LEU A 290 -15.47 -10.17 6.55
CA LEU A 290 -14.37 -9.53 7.27
C LEU A 290 -14.65 -9.61 8.78
N VAL A 291 -13.65 -9.31 9.60
CA VAL A 291 -13.81 -9.21 11.05
C VAL A 291 -13.97 -7.73 11.41
N ASP A 292 -15.03 -7.42 12.16
CA ASP A 292 -15.34 -6.06 12.61
C ASP A 292 -14.41 -5.61 13.76
N PRO A 293 -14.37 -4.32 14.11
CA PRO A 293 -13.53 -3.83 15.20
C PRO A 293 -13.84 -4.43 16.59
N GLY A 294 -15.02 -5.05 16.76
CA GLY A 294 -15.42 -5.77 17.96
C GLY A 294 -15.16 -7.27 17.89
N GLY A 295 -14.42 -7.75 16.88
CA GLY A 295 -14.01 -9.15 16.73
C GLY A 295 -15.06 -10.07 16.12
N ARG A 296 -16.15 -9.54 15.55
CA ARG A 296 -17.22 -10.36 14.96
C ARG A 296 -17.11 -10.42 13.45
N GLN A 297 -17.39 -11.59 12.90
CA GLN A 297 -17.46 -11.74 11.45
C GLN A 297 -18.68 -11.01 10.88
N ARG A 298 -18.47 -10.27 9.79
CA ARG A 298 -19.49 -9.52 9.04
C ARG A 298 -19.31 -9.71 7.55
N ARG A 299 -20.35 -9.45 6.75
CA ARG A 299 -20.18 -9.39 5.30
C ARG A 299 -19.29 -8.20 4.94
N ALA A 300 -18.44 -8.33 3.92
CA ALA A 300 -17.52 -7.25 3.55
C ALA A 300 -18.24 -5.91 3.30
N GLY A 301 -19.41 -5.94 2.64
CA GLY A 301 -20.23 -4.74 2.43
C GLY A 301 -20.74 -4.09 3.71
N GLU A 302 -21.06 -4.87 4.75
CA GLU A 302 -21.46 -4.31 6.06
C GLU A 302 -20.26 -3.67 6.76
N MET A 303 -19.09 -4.30 6.69
CA MET A 303 -17.85 -3.74 7.24
C MET A 303 -17.48 -2.42 6.54
N LEU A 304 -17.65 -2.36 5.21
CA LEU A 304 -17.41 -1.16 4.42
C LEU A 304 -18.39 -0.04 4.77
N TYR A 305 -19.67 -0.38 4.96
CA TYR A 305 -20.68 0.56 5.44
C TYR A 305 -20.30 1.13 6.82
N GLU A 306 -19.86 0.29 7.76
CA GLU A 306 -19.43 0.73 9.08
C GLU A 306 -18.19 1.65 9.01
N LEU A 307 -17.21 1.32 8.17
CA LEU A 307 -16.05 2.17 7.94
C LEU A 307 -16.47 3.54 7.39
N LEU A 308 -17.29 3.57 6.33
CA LEU A 308 -17.77 4.81 5.73
C LEU A 308 -18.57 5.66 6.72
N ARG A 309 -19.46 5.02 7.49
CA ARG A 309 -20.23 5.69 8.55
C ARG A 309 -19.33 6.27 9.63
N HIS A 310 -18.27 5.54 10.01
CA HIS A 310 -17.31 5.98 11.01
C HIS A 310 -16.51 7.21 10.55
N VAL A 311 -16.08 7.24 9.29
CA VAL A 311 -15.24 8.33 8.75
C VAL A 311 -16.04 9.46 8.09
N ALA A 312 -17.36 9.33 7.95
CA ALA A 312 -18.22 10.31 7.27
C ALA A 312 -18.06 11.75 7.79
N PRO A 313 -18.04 12.03 9.11
CA PRO A 313 -17.83 13.40 9.59
C PRO A 313 -16.51 14.02 9.13
N ALA A 314 -15.44 13.22 9.04
CA ALA A 314 -14.13 13.69 8.60
C ALA A 314 -14.08 13.90 7.07
N LEU A 315 -14.77 13.05 6.30
CA LEU A 315 -14.96 13.27 4.86
C LEU A 315 -15.73 14.56 4.59
N ASP A 316 -16.79 14.84 5.36
CA ASP A 316 -17.59 16.06 5.21
C ASP A 316 -16.77 17.31 5.57
N ALA A 317 -16.02 17.25 6.68
CA ALA A 317 -15.16 18.35 7.11
C ALA A 317 -14.03 18.66 6.12
N SER A 318 -13.53 17.66 5.38
CA SER A 318 -12.50 17.81 4.36
C SER A 318 -13.06 18.13 2.96
N GLY A 319 -14.39 18.06 2.77
CA GLY A 319 -15.04 18.27 1.47
C GLY A 319 -14.95 17.08 0.51
N ASP A 320 -14.55 15.90 1.00
CA ASP A 320 -14.24 14.72 0.17
C ASP A 320 -15.43 13.78 -0.05
N SER A 321 -16.50 13.92 0.75
CA SER A 321 -17.58 12.93 0.83
C SER A 321 -18.15 12.53 -0.53
N ARG A 322 -18.39 13.52 -1.41
CA ARG A 322 -18.94 13.25 -2.74
C ARG A 322 -17.97 12.44 -3.59
N GLN A 323 -16.70 12.83 -3.62
CA GLN A 323 -15.69 12.18 -4.45
C GLN A 323 -15.44 10.76 -3.94
N VAL A 324 -15.12 10.59 -2.65
CA VAL A 324 -14.80 9.28 -2.06
C VAL A 324 -15.98 8.31 -2.18
N THR A 325 -17.20 8.75 -1.87
CA THR A 325 -18.38 7.86 -1.93
C THR A 325 -18.68 7.41 -3.38
N ALA A 326 -18.53 8.31 -4.35
CA ALA A 326 -18.72 7.96 -5.76
C ALA A 326 -17.69 6.92 -6.24
N LEU A 327 -16.43 7.08 -5.82
CA LEU A 327 -15.34 6.15 -6.14
C LEU A 327 -15.54 4.78 -5.47
N VAL A 328 -15.94 4.75 -4.20
CA VAL A 328 -16.27 3.49 -3.51
C VAL A 328 -17.43 2.77 -4.19
N HIS A 329 -18.49 3.49 -4.57
CA HIS A 329 -19.62 2.90 -5.28
C HIS A 329 -19.18 2.27 -6.61
N ARG A 330 -18.34 2.98 -7.38
CA ARG A 330 -17.79 2.47 -8.65
C ARG A 330 -16.94 1.21 -8.44
N LEU A 331 -16.09 1.18 -7.40
CA LEU A 331 -15.29 0.01 -7.05
C LEU A 331 -16.20 -1.17 -6.69
N LEU A 332 -17.24 -0.96 -5.89
CA LEU A 332 -18.19 -2.02 -5.54
C LEU A 332 -18.94 -2.59 -6.76
N GLN A 333 -19.18 -1.78 -7.79
CA GLN A 333 -19.78 -2.23 -9.05
C GLN A 333 -18.79 -2.97 -9.96
N SER A 334 -17.53 -2.54 -9.97
CA SER A 334 -16.51 -3.03 -10.91
C SER A 334 -15.62 -4.14 -10.34
N GLY A 335 -15.67 -4.36 -9.03
CA GLY A 335 -14.73 -5.21 -8.31
C GLY A 335 -13.43 -4.49 -7.94
N THR A 336 -12.70 -5.07 -6.99
CA THR A 336 -11.33 -4.66 -6.62
C THR A 336 -10.34 -4.93 -7.76
N GLY A 337 -9.10 -4.46 -7.65
CA GLY A 337 -8.04 -4.80 -8.60
C GLY A 337 -7.84 -6.31 -8.74
N ALA A 338 -7.98 -7.05 -7.63
CA ALA A 338 -7.91 -8.51 -7.63
C ALA A 338 -9.07 -9.17 -8.40
N ASP A 339 -10.29 -8.68 -8.23
CA ASP A 339 -11.45 -9.20 -8.95
C ASP A 339 -11.29 -8.99 -10.47
N ARG A 340 -10.83 -7.79 -10.86
CA ARG A 340 -10.62 -7.43 -12.26
C ARG A 340 -9.51 -8.25 -12.93
N GLN A 341 -8.43 -8.54 -12.20
CA GLN A 341 -7.39 -9.45 -12.70
C GLN A 341 -7.89 -10.89 -12.84
N ARG A 342 -8.75 -11.38 -11.94
CA ARG A 342 -9.38 -12.70 -12.06
C ARG A 342 -10.34 -12.79 -13.24
N ASP A 343 -11.14 -11.75 -13.46
CA ASP A 343 -12.04 -11.67 -14.60
C ASP A 343 -11.27 -11.68 -15.93
N ALA A 344 -10.17 -10.92 -16.01
CA ALA A 344 -9.29 -10.95 -17.18
C ALA A 344 -8.66 -12.33 -17.39
N LEU A 345 -8.20 -12.99 -16.31
CA LEU A 345 -7.66 -14.34 -16.37
C LEU A 345 -8.69 -15.34 -16.91
N ALA A 346 -9.95 -15.25 -16.46
CA ALA A 346 -11.03 -16.11 -16.92
C ALA A 346 -11.41 -15.86 -18.40
N GLN A 347 -11.30 -14.62 -18.87
CA GLN A 347 -11.67 -14.23 -20.23
C GLN A 347 -10.60 -14.54 -21.27
N GLY A 348 -9.31 -14.38 -20.93
CA GLY A 348 -8.23 -14.47 -21.92
C GLY A 348 -6.89 -14.95 -21.37
N GLY A 349 -6.88 -15.57 -20.18
CA GLY A 349 -5.66 -16.07 -19.57
C GLY A 349 -4.70 -14.96 -19.14
N LEU A 350 -3.44 -15.33 -18.89
CA LEU A 350 -2.39 -14.39 -18.48
C LEU A 350 -2.18 -13.21 -19.44
N PRO A 351 -2.24 -13.36 -20.78
CA PRO A 351 -2.14 -12.22 -21.69
C PRO A 351 -3.17 -11.13 -21.43
N ALA A 352 -4.45 -11.51 -21.21
CA ALA A 352 -5.49 -10.53 -20.90
C ALA A 352 -5.26 -9.83 -19.54
N VAL A 353 -4.66 -10.51 -18.57
CA VAL A 353 -4.27 -9.89 -17.29
C VAL A 353 -3.15 -8.88 -17.50
N THR A 354 -2.11 -9.24 -18.26
CA THR A 354 -1.02 -8.33 -18.60
C THR A 354 -1.56 -7.10 -19.33
N ASP A 355 -2.42 -7.28 -20.34
CA ASP A 355 -3.04 -6.18 -21.08
C ASP A 355 -3.86 -5.26 -20.17
N LEU A 356 -4.67 -5.84 -19.25
CA LEU A 356 -5.44 -5.08 -18.27
C LEU A 356 -4.53 -4.17 -17.42
N ILE A 357 -3.45 -4.73 -16.87
CA ILE A 357 -2.54 -4.01 -15.96
C ILE A 357 -1.80 -2.91 -16.73
N LEU A 358 -1.21 -3.25 -17.88
CA LEU A 358 -0.43 -2.29 -18.68
C LEU A 358 -1.30 -1.17 -19.25
N ALA A 359 -2.56 -1.45 -19.60
CA ALA A 359 -3.48 -0.45 -20.09
C ALA A 359 -3.92 0.54 -19.00
N GLN A 360 -4.00 0.10 -17.74
CA GLN A 360 -4.57 0.93 -16.67
C GLN A 360 -3.55 1.67 -15.82
N SER A 361 -2.29 1.23 -15.84
CA SER A 361 -1.26 1.80 -14.97
C SER A 361 -1.05 3.31 -15.15
N THR A 362 -1.38 3.86 -16.33
CA THR A 362 -1.32 5.31 -16.63
C THR A 362 -2.70 5.96 -16.80
N THR A 363 -3.78 5.26 -16.47
CA THR A 363 -5.15 5.80 -16.58
C THR A 363 -5.64 6.47 -15.29
N PRO A 364 -6.50 7.50 -15.40
CA PRO A 364 -7.28 8.02 -14.28
C PRO A 364 -8.08 6.94 -13.57
#